data_AF-U4QZ29-F1
#
_entry.id   AF-U4QZ29-F1
#
_cell.length_a   1.000
_cell.length_b   1.000
_cell.length_c   1.000
_cell.angle_alpha   90.00
_cell.angle_beta   90.00
_cell.angle_gamma   90.00
#
_symmetry.space_group_name_H-M   'P 1'
#
loop_
_entity.id
_entity.type
_entity.pdbx_description
1 polymer ?
#
loop_
_entity_poly.entity_id
_entity_poly.type
_entity_poly.pdbx_seq_one_letter_code
_entity_poly.pdbx_strand_id
1 'polypeptide(L)'
;MVYLLHFDKKYKHAQHYIGYTENLDRRLHEHELTNKGARLLQVASAAGIKFTVAKTWDGDRKLERKLKNRKKSSSLCPICRGEVT
;
A
#
# COMPACT_ATOMS: atom_id res chain seq x y z
N MET A 1 -13.19 -0.20 0.91
CA MET A 1 -12.26 -0.94 0.03
C MET A 1 -10.90 -1.09 0.72
N VAL A 2 -10.27 -2.25 0.56
CA VAL A 2 -8.90 -2.50 1.02
C VAL A 2 -7.96 -2.39 -0.18
N TYR A 3 -6.77 -1.81 0.01
CA TYR A 3 -5.77 -1.65 -1.04
C TYR A 3 -4.39 -2.07 -0.57
N LEU A 4 -3.56 -2.51 -1.51
CA LEU A 4 -2.16 -2.86 -1.34
C LEU A 4 -1.31 -1.96 -2.22
N LEU A 5 -0.40 -1.22 -1.61
CA LEU A 5 0.63 -0.48 -2.30
C LEU A 5 1.90 -1.34 -2.45
N HIS A 6 2.55 -1.23 -3.59
CA HIS A 6 3.89 -1.75 -3.84
C HIS A 6 4.87 -0.58 -3.94
N PHE A 7 6.00 -0.68 -3.26
CA PHE A 7 7.08 0.30 -3.35
C PHE A 7 8.10 -0.18 -4.39
N ASP A 8 8.49 0.70 -5.32
CA ASP A 8 9.48 0.39 -6.36
C ASP A 8 10.84 0.01 -5.76
N LYS A 9 11.15 0.57 -4.58
CA LYS A 9 12.31 0.23 -3.76
C LYS A 9 11.89 -0.05 -2.32
N LYS A 10 12.58 -0.98 -1.66
CA LYS A 10 12.40 -1.24 -0.22
C LYS A 10 12.82 -0.01 0.59
N TYR A 11 11.95 0.45 1.47
CA TYR A 11 12.29 1.38 2.55
C TYR A 11 12.66 0.57 3.80
N LYS A 12 13.97 0.39 4.05
CA LYS A 12 14.48 -0.53 5.08
C LYS A 12 13.92 -1.95 4.82
N HIS A 13 13.08 -2.47 5.72
CA HIS A 13 12.45 -3.78 5.59
C HIS A 13 11.05 -3.72 4.93
N ALA A 14 10.50 -2.53 4.69
CA ALA A 14 9.15 -2.35 4.18
C ALA A 14 9.15 -2.17 2.65
N GLN A 15 8.34 -2.97 1.95
CA GLN A 15 8.11 -2.84 0.51
C GLN A 15 6.63 -2.72 0.15
N HIS A 16 5.75 -2.90 1.14
CA HIS A 16 4.32 -2.98 0.94
C HIS A 16 3.59 -2.26 2.04
N TYR A 17 2.46 -1.68 1.68
CA TYR A 17 1.53 -1.08 2.63
C TYR A 17 0.12 -1.55 2.32
N ILE A 18 -0.60 -2.04 3.33
CA ILE A 18 -2.01 -2.39 3.22
C ILE A 18 -2.81 -1.34 3.99
N GLY A 19 -3.85 -0.79 3.36
CA GLY A 19 -4.75 0.18 3.98
C GLY A 19 -6.21 -0.08 3.65
N TYR A 20 -7.10 0.48 4.47
CA TYR A 20 -8.53 0.58 4.20
C TYR A 20 -8.91 2.03 3.93
N THR A 21 -9.83 2.24 2.99
CA THR A 21 -10.45 3.54 2.72
C THR A 21 -11.86 3.37 2.16
N GLU A 22 -12.69 4.39 2.33
CA GLU A 22 -14.01 4.51 1.69
C GLU A 22 -13.92 5.23 0.33
N ASN A 23 -12.85 5.97 0.09
CA ASN A 23 -12.59 6.66 -1.17
C ASN A 23 -11.09 6.52 -1.51
N LEU A 24 -10.77 5.79 -2.57
CA LEU A 24 -9.37 5.49 -2.93
C LEU A 24 -8.67 6.69 -3.55
N ASP A 25 -9.31 7.38 -4.48
CA ASP A 25 -8.69 8.51 -5.19
C ASP A 25 -8.30 9.62 -4.23
N ARG A 26 -9.23 9.99 -3.33
CA ARG A 26 -8.93 10.93 -2.24
C ARG A 26 -7.77 10.43 -1.38
N ARG A 27 -7.73 9.13 -1.07
CA ARG A 27 -6.72 8.57 -0.19
C ARG A 27 -5.33 8.55 -0.83
N LEU A 28 -5.24 8.27 -2.13
CA LEU A 28 -3.99 8.34 -2.88
C LEU A 28 -3.48 9.78 -2.97
N HIS A 29 -4.38 10.72 -3.28
CA HIS A 29 -4.07 12.15 -3.29
C HIS A 29 -3.56 12.64 -1.92
N GLU A 30 -4.15 12.17 -0.83
CA GLU A 30 -3.67 12.47 0.52
C GLU A 30 -2.23 11.96 0.76
N HIS A 31 -1.90 10.76 0.29
CA HIS A 31 -0.55 10.19 0.40
C HIS A 31 0.48 10.91 -0.48
N GLU A 32 0.08 11.37 -1.67
CA GLU A 32 0.98 12.03 -2.63
C GLU A 32 1.23 13.50 -2.28
N LEU A 33 0.19 14.26 -1.92
CA LEU A 33 0.27 15.72 -1.93
C LEU A 33 0.30 16.36 -0.55
N THR A 34 -0.24 15.70 0.48
CA THR A 34 -0.50 16.39 1.75
C THR A 34 0.37 15.91 2.91
N ASN A 35 1.22 14.90 2.71
CA ASN A 35 1.82 14.13 3.80
C ASN A 35 0.79 13.61 4.82
N LYS A 36 -0.52 13.66 4.54
CA LYS A 36 -1.57 13.16 5.45
C LYS A 36 -1.76 11.67 5.16
N GLY A 37 -0.95 10.86 5.81
CA GLY A 37 -0.89 9.44 5.52
C GLY A 37 -0.27 8.64 6.65
N ALA A 38 -0.07 7.36 6.40
CA ALA A 38 0.73 6.55 7.32
C ALA A 38 2.16 7.09 7.35
N ARG A 39 2.77 7.15 8.56
CA ARG A 39 4.16 7.63 8.73
C ARG A 39 5.14 6.94 7.78
N LEU A 40 4.93 5.65 7.49
CA LEU A 40 5.73 4.89 6.52
C LEU A 40 5.69 5.47 5.11
N LEU A 41 4.52 5.89 4.62
CA LEU A 41 4.38 6.44 3.26
C LEU A 41 5.01 7.83 3.15
N GLN A 42 4.88 8.65 4.21
CA GLN A 42 5.58 9.93 4.29
C GLN A 42 7.09 9.75 4.19
N VAL A 43 7.68 8.85 4.98
CA VAL A 43 9.15 8.65 4.97
C VAL A 43 9.64 7.96 3.71
N ALA A 44 8.84 7.08 3.10
CA ALA A 44 9.18 6.48 1.81
C ALA A 44 9.17 7.54 0.71
N SER A 45 8.13 8.37 0.64
CA SER A 45 8.04 9.49 -0.30
C SER A 45 9.20 10.48 -0.10
N ALA A 46 9.50 10.87 1.14
CA ALA A 46 10.64 11.73 1.47
C ALA A 46 12.00 11.13 1.10
N ALA A 47 12.10 9.80 1.02
CA ALA A 47 13.28 9.08 0.56
C ALA A 47 13.32 8.90 -0.98
N GLY A 48 12.39 9.51 -1.72
CA GLY A 48 12.29 9.41 -3.17
C GLY A 48 11.75 8.07 -3.68
N ILE A 49 11.13 7.27 -2.82
CA ILE A 49 10.58 5.95 -3.16
C ILE A 49 9.17 6.14 -3.69
N LYS A 50 8.92 5.66 -4.91
CA LYS A 50 7.58 5.70 -5.50
C LYS A 50 6.78 4.49 -5.05
N PHE A 51 5.47 4.66 -5.00
CA PHE A 51 4.56 3.56 -4.71
C PHE A 51 3.35 3.59 -5.63
N THR A 52 2.86 2.41 -5.99
CA THR A 52 1.72 2.23 -6.88
C THR A 52 0.69 1.32 -6.22
N VAL A 53 -0.58 1.46 -6.59
CA VAL A 53 -1.63 0.52 -6.17
C VAL A 53 -1.43 -0.79 -6.92
N ALA A 54 -0.97 -1.81 -6.22
CA ALA A 54 -0.74 -3.13 -6.79
C ALA A 54 -2.04 -3.95 -6.87
N LYS A 55 -2.93 -3.80 -5.88
CA LYS A 55 -4.19 -4.55 -5.81
C LYS A 55 -5.21 -3.88 -4.92
N THR A 56 -6.49 -4.04 -5.25
CA THR A 56 -7.63 -3.68 -4.41
C THR A 56 -8.49 -4.92 -4.10
N TRP A 57 -9.26 -4.83 -3.01
CA TRP A 57 -10.27 -5.80 -2.62
C TRP A 57 -11.50 -5.07 -2.09
N ASP A 58 -12.68 -5.54 -2.50
CA ASP A 58 -13.91 -5.18 -1.82
C ASP A 58 -13.90 -5.72 -0.40
N GLY A 59 -14.16 -4.84 0.57
CA GLY A 59 -14.13 -5.19 1.98
C GLY A 59 -13.88 -4.02 2.91
N ASP A 60 -13.81 -4.37 4.19
CA ASP A 60 -13.82 -3.47 5.34
C ASP A 60 -12.50 -3.51 6.14
N ARG A 61 -12.51 -2.84 7.31
CA ARG A 61 -11.37 -2.86 8.25
C ARG A 61 -11.07 -4.26 8.81
N LYS A 62 -12.03 -5.19 8.84
CA LYS A 62 -11.78 -6.57 9.28
C LYS A 62 -10.95 -7.31 8.23
N LEU A 63 -11.27 -7.14 6.95
CA LEU A 63 -10.46 -7.70 5.86
C LEU A 63 -9.03 -7.13 5.87
N GLU A 64 -8.89 -5.81 6.01
CA GLU A 64 -7.58 -5.15 6.13
C GLU A 64 -6.73 -5.78 7.24
N ARG A 65 -7.28 -5.92 8.45
CA ARG A 65 -6.60 -6.55 9.59
C ARG A 65 -6.24 -8.00 9.31
N LYS A 66 -7.14 -8.77 8.71
CA LYS A 66 -6.88 -10.17 8.31
C LYS A 66 -5.69 -10.25 7.35
N LEU A 67 -5.63 -9.40 6.33
CA LEU A 67 -4.53 -9.37 5.37
C LEU A 67 -3.20 -8.94 6.02
N LYS A 68 -3.21 -7.91 6.89
CA LYS A 68 -2.03 -7.47 7.65
C LYS A 68 -1.47 -8.57 8.55
N ASN A 69 -2.34 -9.34 9.20
CA ASN A 69 -1.95 -10.42 10.11
C ASN A 69 -1.31 -11.61 9.39
N ARG A 70 -1.54 -11.79 8.09
CA ARG A 70 -0.87 -12.84 7.31
C ARG A 70 0.64 -12.61 7.20
N LYS A 71 1.14 -11.38 7.35
CA LYS A 71 2.56 -11.00 7.22
C LYS A 71 3.22 -11.49 5.92
N LYS A 72 2.43 -11.66 4.86
CA LYS A 72 2.85 -12.20 3.55
C LYS A 72 2.47 -11.27 2.41
N SER A 73 2.64 -9.95 2.59
CA SER A 73 2.18 -8.95 1.61
C SER A 73 2.77 -9.14 0.21
N SER A 74 4.02 -9.60 0.09
CA SER A 74 4.63 -9.93 -1.22
C SER A 74 3.87 -11.01 -1.98
N SER A 75 3.36 -12.04 -1.29
CA SER A 75 2.53 -13.10 -1.91
C SER A 75 1.15 -12.61 -2.36
N LEU A 76 0.70 -11.46 -1.86
CA LEU A 76 -0.57 -10.83 -2.24
C LEU A 76 -0.39 -9.82 -3.37
N CYS A 77 0.84 -9.38 -3.60
CA CYS A 77 1.20 -8.38 -4.58
C CYS A 77 1.31 -9.03 -5.97
N PRO A 78 0.47 -8.66 -6.95
CA PRO A 78 0.61 -9.18 -8.31
C PRO A 78 1.91 -8.72 -8.98
N ILE A 79 2.42 -7.52 -8.66
CA ILE A 79 3.72 -7.03 -9.16
C ILE A 79 4.87 -7.94 -8.70
N CYS A 80 4.95 -8.25 -7.39
CA CYS A 80 5.98 -9.18 -6.90
C CYS A 80 5.83 -10.61 -7.40
N ARG A 81 4.63 -11.00 -7.86
CA ARG A 81 4.35 -12.30 -8.48
C ARG A 81 4.59 -12.31 -9.98
N GLY A 82 4.93 -11.17 -10.60
CA GLY A 82 5.12 -11.05 -12.04
C GLY A 82 3.82 -11.15 -12.85
N GLU A 83 2.66 -10.93 -12.22
CA GLU A 83 1.35 -11.01 -12.88
C GLU A 83 0.99 -9.72 -13.61
N VAL A 84 1.56 -8.59 -13.18
CA VAL A 84 1.35 -7.25 -13.76
C VAL A 84 2.66 -6.46 -13.70
N THR A 85 2.87 -5.55 -14.66
CA THR A 85 4.06 -4.67 -14.75
C THR A 85 3.66 -3.20 -14.59
#